data_AF-W6U7N3-F1
#
_entry.id   AF-W6U7N3-F1
#
_cell.length_a   1.000
_cell.length_b   1.000
_cell.length_c   1.000
_cell.angle_alpha   90.00
_cell.angle_beta   90.00
_cell.angle_gamma   90.00
#
_symmetry.space_group_name_H-M   'P 1'
#
loop_
_entity.id
_entity.type
_entity.pdbx_description
1 polymer ?
#
loop_
_entity_poly.entity_id
_entity_poly.type
_entity_poly.pdbx_seq_one_letter_code
_entity_poly.pdbx_strand_id
1 'polypeptide(L)'
;MLDPVKKALSDANLDKADVEEIVLVGASTGMPKVQQLLQDFFDGRKLNKSINPDEAVAFGAVLLEAKLSGDKSEAMQNFKLLEVAPNTLVLDTQTGFQIIRLDLILKAE
;
A
#
# COMPACT_ATOMS: atom_id res chain seq x y z
N MET A 1 16.36 -4.97 5.60
CA MET A 1 15.18 -5.59 4.93
C MET A 1 13.86 -5.10 5.51
N LEU A 2 13.73 -4.96 6.84
CA LEU A 2 12.51 -4.43 7.46
C LEU A 2 12.46 -2.89 7.51
N ASP A 3 13.53 -2.21 7.09
CA ASP A 3 13.63 -0.75 7.13
C ASP A 3 12.53 -0.05 6.33
N PRO A 4 12.14 -0.53 5.12
CA PRO A 4 10.98 0.01 4.41
C PRO A 4 9.66 -0.17 5.17
N VAL A 5 9.47 -1.29 5.88
CA VAL A 5 8.27 -1.56 6.68
C VAL A 5 8.20 -0.59 7.87
N LYS A 6 9.32 -0.41 8.57
CA LYS A 6 9.43 0.55 9.67
C LYS A 6 9.18 1.99 9.20
N LYS A 7 9.73 2.35 8.05
CA LYS A 7 9.52 3.67 7.44
C LYS A 7 8.05 3.88 7.08
N ALA A 8 7.40 2.90 6.46
CA ALA A 8 5.98 2.99 6.10
C ALA A 8 5.08 3.19 7.33
N LEU A 9 5.33 2.46 8.43
CA LEU A 9 4.62 2.66 9.70
C LEU A 9 4.85 4.07 10.27
N SER A 10 6.10 4.53 10.26
CA SER A 10 6.46 5.87 10.72
C SER A 10 5.82 6.98 9.88
N ASP A 11 5.82 6.84 8.55
CA ASP A 11 5.22 7.82 7.63
C ASP A 11 3.69 7.86 7.78
N ALA A 12 3.07 6.73 8.11
CA ALA A 12 1.64 6.62 8.39
C ALA A 12 1.25 7.01 9.83
N ASN A 13 2.24 7.27 10.71
CA ASN A 13 2.04 7.49 12.14
C ASN A 13 1.23 6.36 12.81
N LEU A 14 1.57 5.11 12.46
CA LEU A 14 0.96 3.91 13.01
C LEU A 14 1.99 3.07 13.78
N ASP A 15 1.55 2.48 14.88
CA ASP A 15 2.31 1.45 15.56
C ASP A 15 2.10 0.09 14.89
N LYS A 16 2.98 -0.86 15.19
CA LYS A 16 2.80 -2.24 14.70
C LYS A 16 1.42 -2.76 15.05
N ALA A 17 0.96 -2.53 16.29
CA ALA A 17 -0.30 -3.05 16.82
C ALA A 17 -1.51 -2.68 15.94
N ASP A 18 -1.49 -1.50 15.32
CA ASP A 18 -2.56 -0.97 14.48
C ASP A 18 -2.74 -1.73 13.15
N VAL A 19 -1.77 -2.56 12.75
CA VAL A 19 -1.85 -3.38 11.52
C VAL A 19 -2.79 -4.57 11.72
N GLU A 20 -3.97 -4.52 11.13
CA GLU A 20 -4.99 -5.58 11.27
C GLU A 20 -4.60 -6.87 10.54
N GLU A 21 -4.16 -6.76 9.28
CA GLU A 21 -3.82 -7.89 8.43
C GLU A 21 -2.47 -7.70 7.72
N ILE A 22 -1.75 -8.81 7.51
CA ILE A 22 -0.50 -8.84 6.77
C ILE A 22 -0.70 -9.71 5.54
N VAL A 23 -0.95 -9.08 4.40
CA VAL A 23 -1.15 -9.78 3.11
C VAL A 23 0.18 -9.87 2.36
N LEU A 24 0.51 -11.06 1.86
CA LEU A 24 1.72 -11.30 1.09
C LEU A 24 1.43 -11.26 -0.41
N VAL A 25 2.21 -10.48 -1.16
CA VAL A 25 2.06 -10.33 -2.61
C VAL A 25 3.44 -10.40 -3.28
N GLY A 26 3.53 -11.17 -4.36
CA GLY A 26 4.73 -11.41 -5.16
C GLY A 26 5.52 -12.67 -4.77
N ALA A 27 6.13 -13.32 -5.76
CA ALA A 27 6.78 -14.62 -5.63
C ALA A 27 7.85 -14.70 -4.53
N SER A 28 8.62 -13.63 -4.30
CA SER A 28 9.68 -13.60 -3.29
C SER A 28 9.15 -13.71 -1.84
N THR A 29 7.87 -13.37 -1.62
CA THR A 29 7.21 -13.54 -0.32
C THR A 29 6.94 -15.01 0.04
N GLY A 30 7.05 -15.92 -0.93
CA GLY A 30 7.03 -17.36 -0.72
C GLY A 30 8.23 -17.90 0.07
N MET A 31 9.32 -17.14 0.16
CA MET A 31 10.52 -17.56 0.88
C MET A 31 10.25 -17.67 2.40
N PRO A 32 10.50 -18.84 3.02
CA PRO A 32 10.22 -19.05 4.45
C PRO A 32 10.91 -18.03 5.37
N LYS A 33 12.12 -17.60 5.01
CA LYS A 33 12.87 -16.63 5.80
C LYS A 33 12.22 -15.24 5.80
N VAL A 34 11.63 -14.81 4.69
CA VAL A 34 10.90 -13.53 4.60
C VAL A 34 9.66 -13.59 5.48
N GLN A 35 8.90 -14.69 5.42
CA GLN A 35 7.71 -14.89 6.24
C GLN A 35 8.05 -14.89 7.73
N GLN A 36 9.12 -15.58 8.12
CA GLN A 36 9.58 -15.59 9.51
C GLN A 36 9.98 -14.19 9.99
N LEU A 37 10.76 -13.44 9.18
CA LEU A 37 11.16 -12.08 9.53
C LEU A 37 9.96 -11.13 9.72
N LEU A 38 8.91 -11.28 8.92
CA LEU A 38 7.69 -10.49 9.05
C LEU A 38 6.88 -10.92 10.29
N GLN A 39 6.74 -12.22 10.55
CA GLN A 39 6.08 -12.71 11.76
C GLN A 39 6.80 -12.23 13.02
N ASP A 40 8.13 -12.38 13.08
CA ASP A 40 8.95 -11.90 14.20
C ASP A 40 8.83 -10.38 14.38
N PHE A 41 8.75 -9.62 13.28
CA PHE A 41 8.58 -8.18 13.34
C PHE A 41 7.22 -7.76 13.89
N PHE A 42 6.15 -8.48 13.52
CA PHE A 42 4.77 -8.22 13.96
C PHE A 42 4.34 -9.13 15.13
N ASP A 43 5.28 -9.46 16.01
CA ASP A 43 5.04 -10.13 17.30
C ASP A 43 4.31 -11.48 17.18
N GLY A 44 4.64 -12.24 16.14
CA GLY A 44 4.09 -13.58 15.86
C GLY A 44 2.74 -13.58 15.16
N ARG A 45 2.26 -12.43 14.66
CA ARG A 45 0.98 -12.37 13.93
C ARG A 45 0.97 -13.25 12.69
N LYS A 46 -0.17 -13.92 12.48
CA LYS A 46 -0.38 -14.83 11.35
C LYS A 46 -0.42 -14.03 10.05
N LEU A 47 0.38 -14.45 9.07
CA LEU A 47 0.35 -13.89 7.72
C LEU A 47 -0.90 -14.39 6.99
N ASN A 48 -1.60 -13.47 6.32
CA ASN A 48 -2.76 -13.78 5.50
C ASN A 48 -2.30 -14.44 4.18
N LYS A 49 -2.87 -15.60 3.88
CA LYS A 49 -2.61 -16.42 2.69
C LYS A 49 -3.91 -16.75 1.94
N SER A 50 -4.98 -16.00 2.15
CA SER A 50 -6.26 -16.20 1.47
C SER A 50 -6.22 -15.82 -0.02
N ILE A 51 -5.23 -15.01 -0.42
CA ILE A 51 -5.03 -14.55 -1.79
C ILE A 51 -3.77 -15.19 -2.36
N ASN A 52 -3.82 -15.62 -3.62
CA ASN A 52 -2.65 -16.11 -4.35
C ASN A 52 -1.66 -14.93 -4.58
N PRO A 53 -0.43 -14.99 -4.03
CA PRO A 53 0.52 -13.88 -4.11
C PRO A 53 0.97 -13.55 -5.53
N ASP A 54 0.92 -14.51 -6.46
CA ASP A 54 1.37 -14.32 -7.84
C ASP A 54 0.30 -13.66 -8.72
N GLU A 55 -0.97 -13.79 -8.35
CA GLU A 55 -2.12 -13.30 -9.14
C GLU A 55 -2.76 -12.04 -8.53
N ALA A 56 -2.51 -11.75 -7.26
CA ALA A 56 -3.13 -10.65 -6.52
C ALA A 56 -3.02 -9.30 -7.24
N VAL A 57 -1.86 -9.01 -7.83
CA VAL A 57 -1.61 -7.75 -8.56
C VAL A 57 -2.45 -7.68 -9.83
N ALA A 58 -2.51 -8.77 -10.61
CA ALA A 58 -3.28 -8.82 -11.85
C ALA A 58 -4.78 -8.71 -11.57
N PHE A 59 -5.26 -9.37 -10.53
CA PHE A 59 -6.65 -9.28 -10.10
C PHE A 59 -7.03 -7.85 -9.69
N GLY A 60 -6.19 -7.18 -8.90
CA GLY A 60 -6.39 -5.78 -8.53
C GLY A 60 -6.42 -4.84 -9.74
N ALA A 61 -5.57 -5.08 -10.75
CA ALA A 61 -5.56 -4.30 -11.98
C ALA A 61 -6.86 -4.45 -12.78
N VAL A 62 -7.41 -5.66 -12.87
CA VAL A 62 -8.70 -5.91 -13.54
C VAL A 62 -9.85 -5.22 -12.81
N LEU A 63 -9.86 -5.24 -11.47
CA LEU A 63 -10.87 -4.51 -10.70
C LEU A 63 -10.78 -3.00 -10.94
N LEU A 64 -9.57 -2.45 -11.01
CA LEU A 64 -9.39 -1.04 -11.33
C LEU A 64 -9.87 -0.71 -12.75
N GLU A 65 -9.58 -1.55 -13.73
CA GLU A 65 -10.08 -1.38 -15.11
C GLU A 65 -11.60 -1.42 -15.15
N ALA A 66 -12.24 -2.38 -14.50
CA ALA A 66 -13.69 -2.46 -14.42
C ALA A 66 -14.30 -1.17 -13.82
N LYS A 67 -13.65 -0.60 -12.79
CA LYS A 67 -14.06 0.69 -12.22
C LYS A 67 -13.96 1.83 -13.23
N LEU A 68 -12.84 1.92 -13.94
CA LEU A 68 -12.57 2.97 -14.92
C LEU A 68 -13.47 2.87 -16.15
N SER A 69 -13.82 1.64 -16.54
CA SER A 69 -14.76 1.33 -17.64
C SER A 69 -16.22 1.55 -17.25
N GLY A 70 -16.50 1.95 -16.01
CA GLY A 70 -17.82 2.37 -15.55
C GLY A 70 -18.74 1.22 -15.14
N ASP A 71 -18.18 0.08 -14.72
CA ASP A 71 -18.94 -1.02 -14.12
C ASP A 71 -19.72 -0.52 -12.88
N LYS A 72 -21.02 -0.84 -12.84
CA LYS A 72 -21.97 -0.42 -11.78
C LYS A 72 -22.43 -1.59 -10.91
N SER A 73 -21.79 -2.75 -11.00
CA SER A 73 -22.04 -3.87 -10.10
C SER A 73 -21.98 -3.41 -8.64
N GLU A 74 -22.79 -4.02 -7.77
CA GLU A 74 -22.88 -3.62 -6.35
C GLU A 74 -21.50 -3.65 -5.66
N ALA A 75 -20.64 -4.60 -6.06
CA ALA A 75 -19.27 -4.72 -5.60
C ALA A 75 -18.40 -3.48 -5.95
N MET A 76 -18.67 -2.82 -7.09
CA MET A 76 -17.88 -1.70 -7.60
C MET A 76 -18.43 -0.34 -7.19
N GLN A 77 -19.68 -0.25 -6.73
CA GLN A 77 -20.30 1.03 -6.32
C GLN A 77 -19.57 1.67 -5.14
N ASN A 78 -19.17 0.87 -4.14
CA ASN A 78 -18.48 1.35 -2.94
C ASN A 78 -16.94 1.31 -3.05
N PHE A 79 -16.41 0.84 -4.18
CA PHE A 79 -14.97 0.81 -4.41
C PHE A 79 -14.44 2.23 -4.70
N LYS A 80 -13.71 2.81 -3.75
CA LYS A 80 -12.97 4.07 -3.88
C LYS A 80 -11.48 3.76 -3.71
N LEU A 81 -10.65 4.27 -4.61
CA LEU A 81 -9.19 4.16 -4.54
C LEU A 81 -8.59 5.55 -4.37
N LEU A 82 -7.68 5.69 -3.41
CA LEU A 82 -6.87 6.88 -3.20
C LEU A 82 -5.41 6.47 -3.21
N GLU A 83 -4.62 7.06 -4.11
CA GLU A 83 -3.19 6.79 -4.24
C GLU A 83 -2.38 8.04 -3.87
N VAL A 84 -1.19 7.83 -3.32
CA VAL A 84 -0.26 8.89 -2.93
C VAL A 84 1.04 8.78 -3.73
N ALA A 85 1.64 9.92 -4.07
CA ALA A 85 2.95 9.93 -4.73
C ALA A 85 4.04 9.43 -3.75
N PRO A 86 4.93 8.49 -4.15
CA PRO A 86 5.89 7.89 -3.24
C PRO A 86 7.06 8.82 -2.86
N ASN A 87 7.29 9.87 -3.66
CA ASN A 87 8.43 10.77 -3.51
C ASN A 87 7.96 12.22 -3.37
N THR A 88 8.73 12.99 -2.61
CA THR A 88 8.56 14.45 -2.54
C THR A 88 8.86 15.07 -3.90
N LEU A 89 7.99 15.98 -4.33
CA LEU A 89 8.21 16.77 -5.54
C LEU A 89 8.96 18.05 -5.20
N VAL A 90 10.03 18.33 -5.93
CA VAL A 90 10.80 19.57 -5.80
C VAL A 90 10.80 20.29 -7.14
N LEU A 91 10.47 21.57 -7.12
CA LEU A 91 10.56 22.44 -8.28
C LEU A 91 11.81 23.29 -8.19
N ASP A 92 12.58 23.33 -9.27
CA ASP A 92 13.67 24.27 -9.44
C ASP A 92 13.16 25.50 -10.19
N THR A 93 13.24 26.66 -9.54
CA THR A 93 12.75 27.94 -10.08
C THR A 93 13.89 28.95 -10.14
N GLN A 94 13.73 30.00 -10.94
CA GLN A 94 14.75 31.07 -11.03
C GLN A 94 15.04 31.74 -9.67
N THR A 95 14.14 31.60 -8.69
CA THR A 95 14.26 32.13 -7.33
C THR A 95 14.71 31.09 -6.30
N GLY A 96 15.04 29.86 -6.73
CA GLY A 96 15.53 28.76 -5.90
C GLY A 96 14.63 27.52 -5.91
N PHE A 97 14.92 26.58 -5.01
CA PHE A 97 14.16 25.34 -4.88
C PHE A 97 12.89 25.54 -4.04
N GLN A 98 11.77 25.01 -4.53
CA GLN A 98 10.52 24.93 -3.79
C GLN A 98 10.15 23.46 -3.56
N ILE A 99 9.98 23.08 -2.29
CA ILE A 99 9.51 21.75 -1.92
C ILE A 99 7.99 21.75 -1.94
N ILE A 100 7.40 20.93 -2.80
CA ILE A 100 5.98 20.65 -2.79
C ILE A 100 5.80 19.34 -2.02
N ARG A 101 5.36 19.46 -0.78
CA ARG A 101 4.74 18.33 -0.10
C ARG A 101 3.34 18.19 -0.69
N LEU A 102 3.12 17.08 -1.39
CA LEU A 102 1.78 16.61 -1.71
C LEU A 102 1.19 16.02 -0.43
N ASP A 103 0.90 16.89 0.55
CA ASP A 103 0.11 16.50 1.70
C ASP A 103 -1.32 16.26 1.20
N LEU A 104 -1.92 15.15 1.64
CA LEU A 104 -3.30 14.79 1.35
C LEU A 104 -4.22 16.01 1.49
N ILE A 105 -4.78 16.50 0.38
CA ILE A 105 -5.96 17.36 0.43
C ILE A 105 -7.12 16.46 0.87
N LEU A 106 -7.23 16.26 2.17
CA LEU A 106 -8.40 15.71 2.82
C LEU A 106 -9.53 16.73 2.70
N LYS A 107 -10.29 16.64 1.62
CA LYS A 107 -11.72 16.93 1.62
C LYS A 107 -12.39 15.92 0.69
N ALA A 108 -12.72 14.76 1.24
CA ALA A 108 -13.79 13.94 0.72
C ALA A 108 -14.97 14.11 1.67
N GLU A 109 -16.03 14.73 1.16
CA GLU A 109 -17.40 14.41 1.58
C GLU A 109 -17.72 12.94 1.25
#